data_AF-A0A9D2SVF1-F1
#
_entry.id   AF-A0A9D2SVF1-F1
#
_cell.length_a   1.000
_cell.length_b   1.000
_cell.length_c   1.000
_cell.angle_alpha   90.00
_cell.angle_beta   90.00
_cell.angle_gamma   90.00
#
_symmetry.space_group_name_H-M   'P 1'
#
loop_
_entity.id
_entity.type
_entity.pdbx_description
1 polymer ?
#
loop_
_entity_poly.entity_id
_entity_poly.type
_entity_poly.pdbx_seq_one_letter_code
_entity_poly.pdbx_strand_id
1 'polypeptide(L)'
;HEPSEEYDTQSISFILLGNEEDEEAPSALRLLNVLLTSEKDAKERKRILEEEFGVPMTVRMESEVNEMSDLWRGVENRGIRKGRAEGLATGRAEGRAEEKLNAIKSLMKKLNFTMEQAMNALDVPESEQERYARLLNQ
;
A
#
# COMPACT_ATOMS: atom_id res chain seq x y z
N HIS A 1 -25.58 -36.22 28.63
CA HIS A 1 -24.25 -36.17 28.01
C HIS A 1 -24.51 -35.95 26.53
N GLU A 2 -24.41 -34.70 26.07
CA GLU A 2 -24.45 -34.38 24.63
C GLU A 2 -23.02 -34.54 24.07
N PRO A 3 -22.84 -35.09 22.86
CA PRO A 3 -21.51 -35.28 22.30
C PRO A 3 -20.95 -33.95 21.79
N SER A 4 -19.69 -33.67 22.15
CA SER A 4 -18.97 -32.44 21.85
C SER A 4 -18.16 -32.53 20.55
N GLU A 5 -18.77 -32.78 19.41
CA GLU A 5 -18.05 -32.77 18.13
C GLU A 5 -18.99 -32.35 17.00
N GLU A 6 -19.05 -31.05 16.67
CA GLU A 6 -19.39 -30.55 15.32
C GLU A 6 -19.41 -29.01 15.25
N TYR A 7 -18.27 -28.38 15.51
CA TYR A 7 -18.05 -27.01 15.03
C TYR A 7 -16.57 -26.85 14.70
N ASP A 8 -16.22 -26.79 13.40
CA ASP A 8 -15.27 -25.81 12.84
C ASP A 8 -15.10 -25.98 11.31
N THR A 9 -16.14 -25.72 10.52
CA THR A 9 -15.96 -25.52 9.07
C THR A 9 -16.17 -24.05 8.77
N GLN A 10 -15.08 -23.27 8.78
CA GLN A 10 -15.11 -21.89 8.31
C GLN A 10 -15.48 -21.88 6.82
N SER A 11 -16.72 -21.49 6.53
CA SER A 11 -17.17 -21.26 5.17
C SER A 11 -16.89 -19.80 4.80
N ILE A 12 -15.91 -19.57 3.92
CA ILE A 12 -15.57 -18.24 3.40
C ILE A 12 -16.42 -17.99 2.16
N SER A 13 -17.25 -16.95 2.19
CA SER A 13 -18.03 -16.50 1.02
C SER A 13 -17.50 -15.15 0.55
N PHE A 14 -17.20 -15.05 -0.75
CA PHE A 14 -16.77 -13.80 -1.37
C PHE A 14 -17.99 -13.11 -1.99
N ILE A 15 -18.29 -11.89 -1.54
CA ILE A 15 -19.30 -11.03 -2.14
C ILE A 15 -18.57 -9.97 -2.96
N LEU A 16 -18.76 -9.99 -4.28
CA LEU A 16 -18.22 -8.97 -5.19
C LEU A 16 -19.23 -7.83 -5.28
N LEU A 17 -18.83 -6.64 -4.81
CA LEU A 17 -19.74 -5.49 -4.70
C LEU A 17 -19.99 -4.75 -6.02
N GLY A 18 -19.22 -5.06 -7.07
CA GLY A 18 -19.35 -4.42 -8.38
C GLY A 18 -18.80 -2.98 -8.39
N ASN A 19 -19.08 -2.26 -9.48
CA ASN A 19 -18.76 -0.83 -9.60
C ASN A 19 -19.95 0.01 -9.13
N GLU A 20 -19.70 1.20 -8.60
CA GLU A 20 -20.78 2.06 -8.07
C GLU A 20 -21.76 2.54 -9.16
N GLU A 21 -21.30 2.57 -10.40
CA GLU A 21 -22.03 3.05 -11.59
C GLU A 21 -22.86 1.95 -12.26
N ASP A 22 -22.83 0.72 -11.73
CA ASP A 22 -23.61 -0.38 -12.29
C ASP A 22 -25.07 -0.28 -11.82
N GLU A 23 -25.90 0.38 -12.65
CA GLU A 23 -27.34 0.53 -12.40
C GLU A 23 -28.10 -0.81 -12.45
N GLU A 24 -27.52 -1.86 -13.05
CA GLU A 24 -28.10 -3.20 -13.09
C GLU A 24 -27.82 -4.01 -11.82
N ALA A 25 -26.92 -3.54 -10.96
CA ALA A 25 -26.58 -4.21 -9.71
C ALA A 25 -27.78 -4.23 -8.72
N PRO A 26 -28.04 -5.38 -8.07
CA PRO A 26 -29.03 -5.48 -7.01
C PRO A 26 -28.88 -4.38 -5.97
N SER A 27 -29.99 -3.77 -5.54
CA SER A 27 -29.98 -2.64 -4.59
C SER A 27 -29.25 -2.97 -3.29
N ALA A 28 -29.29 -4.22 -2.82
CA ALA A 28 -28.53 -4.66 -1.64
C ALA A 28 -27.01 -4.62 -1.86
N LEU A 29 -26.52 -4.95 -3.06
CA LEU A 29 -25.10 -4.85 -3.40
C LEU A 29 -24.67 -3.39 -3.54
N ARG A 30 -25.51 -2.54 -4.16
CA ARG A 30 -25.28 -1.09 -4.22
C ARG A 30 -25.19 -0.46 -2.82
N LEU A 31 -26.09 -0.85 -1.92
CA LEU A 31 -26.07 -0.41 -0.52
C LEU A 31 -24.78 -0.86 0.20
N LEU A 32 -24.43 -2.14 0.08
CA LEU A 32 -23.20 -2.67 0.67
C LEU A 32 -21.96 -1.97 0.11
N ASN A 33 -21.96 -1.65 -1.19
CA ASN A 33 -20.89 -0.90 -1.82
C ASN A 33 -20.73 0.50 -1.19
N VAL A 34 -21.83 1.25 -1.05
CA VAL A 34 -21.83 2.58 -0.39
C VAL A 34 -21.33 2.52 1.05
N LEU A 35 -21.70 1.47 1.79
CA LEU A 35 -21.31 1.32 3.20
C LEU A 35 -19.84 0.92 3.37
N LEU A 36 -19.32 0.08 2.47
CA LEU A 36 -18.01 -0.55 2.62
C LEU A 36 -16.90 0.13 1.81
N THR A 37 -17.24 1.00 0.84
CA THR A 37 -16.24 1.77 0.07
C THR A 37 -15.51 2.78 0.93
N SER A 38 -14.18 2.84 0.86
CA SER A 38 -13.39 3.86 1.55
C SER A 38 -13.44 5.24 0.90
N GLU A 39 -13.99 5.36 -0.31
CA GLU A 39 -13.98 6.59 -1.10
C GLU A 39 -15.02 7.62 -0.64
N LYS A 40 -16.08 7.17 0.03
CA LYS A 40 -17.17 8.03 0.52
C LYS A 40 -16.96 8.40 1.98
N ASP A 41 -17.03 9.69 2.27
CA ASP A 41 -17.01 10.19 3.64
C ASP A 41 -18.34 9.91 4.36
N ALA A 42 -18.33 10.09 5.69
CA ALA A 42 -19.50 9.81 6.52
C ALA A 42 -20.72 10.65 6.15
N LYS A 43 -20.52 11.90 5.70
CA LYS A 43 -21.62 12.80 5.33
C LYS A 43 -22.29 12.31 4.06
N GLU A 44 -21.49 11.90 3.08
CA GLU A 44 -21.97 11.39 1.81
C GLU A 44 -22.68 10.03 1.99
N ARG A 45 -22.12 9.13 2.80
CA ARG A 45 -22.79 7.86 3.12
C ARG A 45 -24.15 8.08 3.79
N LYS A 46 -24.23 9.01 4.76
CA LYS A 46 -25.51 9.36 5.41
C LYS A 46 -26.53 9.85 4.40
N ARG A 47 -26.12 10.77 3.53
CA ARG A 47 -26.97 11.32 2.46
C ARG A 47 -27.51 10.22 1.56
N ILE A 48 -26.65 9.34 1.05
CA ILE A 48 -27.07 8.25 0.16
C ILE A 48 -28.01 7.27 0.88
N LEU A 49 -27.70 6.92 2.13
CA LEU A 49 -28.55 6.03 2.93
C LEU A 49 -29.96 6.60 3.11
N GLU A 50 -30.10 7.89 3.40
CA GLU A 50 -31.38 8.54 3.62
C GLU A 50 -32.12 8.86 2.31
N GLU A 51 -31.44 9.50 1.35
CA GLU A 51 -32.05 10.02 0.12
C GLU A 51 -32.28 8.95 -0.94
N GLU A 52 -31.36 8.00 -1.11
CA GLU A 52 -31.43 7.00 -2.18
C GLU A 52 -32.00 5.66 -1.71
N PHE A 53 -31.68 5.24 -0.48
CA PHE A 53 -32.11 3.95 0.07
C PHE A 53 -33.26 4.07 1.09
N GLY A 54 -33.66 5.28 1.48
CA GLY A 54 -34.74 5.51 2.44
C GLY A 54 -34.47 4.93 3.83
N VAL A 55 -33.19 4.79 4.20
CA VAL A 55 -32.75 4.29 5.52
C VAL A 55 -32.60 5.49 6.45
N PRO A 56 -33.53 5.72 7.39
CA PRO A 56 -33.49 6.88 8.27
C PRO A 56 -32.29 6.81 9.20
N MET A 57 -31.52 7.89 9.29
CA MET A 57 -30.36 7.92 10.15
C MET A 57 -30.75 8.13 11.61
N THR A 58 -30.20 7.31 12.50
CA THR A 58 -30.31 7.52 13.95
C THR A 58 -29.01 8.12 14.49
N VAL A 59 -29.09 8.82 15.62
CA VAL A 59 -27.90 9.39 16.30
C VAL A 59 -26.81 8.33 16.54
N ARG A 60 -27.21 7.09 16.85
CA ARG A 60 -26.27 5.98 17.04
C ARG A 60 -25.58 5.58 15.73
N MET A 61 -26.35 5.40 14.65
CA MET A 61 -25.82 5.07 13.33
C MET A 61 -24.91 6.19 12.81
N GLU A 62 -25.23 7.44 13.09
CA GLU A 62 -24.37 8.57 12.76
C GLU A 62 -22.99 8.50 13.43
N SER A 63 -22.95 8.11 14.70
CA SER A 63 -21.69 7.90 15.44
C SER A 63 -20.91 6.74 14.83
N GLU A 64 -21.56 5.61 14.59
CA GLU A 64 -20.93 4.41 14.04
C GLU A 64 -20.33 4.68 12.64
N VAL A 65 -21.04 5.37 11.76
CA VAL A 65 -20.54 5.74 10.42
C VAL A 65 -19.33 6.68 10.52
N ASN A 66 -19.39 7.68 11.42
CA ASN A 66 -18.28 8.60 11.63
C ASN A 66 -17.02 7.89 12.17
N GLU A 67 -17.19 7.07 13.20
CA GLU A 67 -16.11 6.27 13.80
C GLU A 67 -15.47 5.35 12.76
N MET A 68 -16.29 4.67 11.96
CA MET A 68 -15.83 3.80 10.88
C MET A 68 -15.03 4.60 9.83
N SER A 69 -15.54 5.75 9.37
CA SER A 69 -14.82 6.65 8.44
C SER A 69 -13.49 7.15 8.99
N ASP A 70 -13.41 7.45 10.29
CA ASP A 70 -12.17 7.84 10.94
C ASP A 70 -11.17 6.69 11.03
N LEU A 71 -11.65 5.47 11.28
CA LEU A 71 -10.83 4.25 11.26
C LEU A 71 -10.27 3.99 9.86
N TRP A 72 -11.10 4.04 8.80
CA TRP A 72 -10.66 3.88 7.41
C TRP A 72 -9.56 4.89 7.05
N ARG A 73 -9.81 6.18 7.32
CA ARG A 73 -8.84 7.26 7.10
C ARG A 73 -7.56 7.06 7.91
N GLY A 74 -7.68 6.52 9.12
CA GLY A 74 -6.55 6.16 9.96
C GLY A 74 -5.67 5.07 9.36
N VAL A 75 -6.29 4.00 8.82
CA VAL A 75 -5.59 2.90 8.14
C VAL A 75 -4.90 3.41 6.87
N GLU A 76 -5.63 4.13 6.02
CA GLU A 76 -5.12 4.67 4.76
C GLU A 76 -3.92 5.60 4.99
N ASN A 77 -4.05 6.56 5.91
CA ASN A 77 -2.96 7.47 6.24
C ASN A 77 -1.71 6.76 6.78
N ARG A 78 -1.89 5.68 7.56
CA ARG A 78 -0.75 4.85 8.00
C ARG A 78 -0.09 4.15 6.82
N GLY A 79 -0.89 3.60 5.90
CA GLY A 79 -0.41 2.98 4.66
C GLY A 79 0.40 3.95 3.81
N ILE A 80 -0.16 5.13 3.53
CA ILE A 80 0.52 6.19 2.75
C ILE A 80 1.82 6.60 3.42
N ARG A 81 1.81 6.84 4.74
CA ARG A 81 3.02 7.26 5.48
C ARG A 81 4.11 6.19 5.40
N LYS A 82 3.75 4.93 5.62
CA LYS A 82 4.68 3.80 5.52
C LYS A 82 5.24 3.68 4.11
N GLY A 83 4.38 3.66 3.10
CA GLY A 83 4.79 3.56 1.69
C GLY A 83 5.70 4.71 1.26
N ARG A 84 5.41 5.95 1.68
CA ARG A 84 6.28 7.10 1.39
C ARG A 84 7.63 7.00 2.08
N ALA A 85 7.67 6.55 3.33
CA ALA A 85 8.91 6.38 4.07
C ALA A 85 9.80 5.29 3.45
N GLU A 86 9.20 4.13 3.12
CA GLU A 86 9.88 3.02 2.45
C GLU A 86 10.38 3.43 1.06
N GLY A 87 9.52 4.07 0.25
CA GLY A 87 9.89 4.56 -1.07
C GLY A 87 11.03 5.58 -1.04
N LEU A 88 11.02 6.50 -0.07
CA LEU A 88 12.12 7.46 0.10
C LEU A 88 13.43 6.77 0.54
N ALA A 89 13.34 5.77 1.42
CA ALA A 89 14.50 5.02 1.88
C ALA A 89 15.14 4.23 0.73
N THR A 90 14.32 3.50 -0.03
CA THR A 90 14.76 2.74 -1.21
C THR A 90 15.35 3.66 -2.27
N GLY A 91 14.65 4.74 -2.64
CA GLY A 91 15.14 5.69 -3.65
C GLY A 91 16.46 6.37 -3.25
N ARG A 92 16.67 6.68 -1.97
CA ARG A 92 17.96 7.20 -1.47
C ARG A 92 19.07 6.15 -1.49
N ALA A 93 18.76 4.88 -1.25
CA ALA A 93 19.74 3.81 -1.31
C ALA A 93 20.15 3.52 -2.77
N GLU A 94 19.19 3.47 -3.68
CA GLU A 94 19.41 3.31 -5.12
C GLU A 94 20.20 4.47 -5.71
N GLY A 95 19.80 5.71 -5.43
CA GLY A 95 20.52 6.90 -5.91
C GLY A 95 21.97 6.96 -5.44
N ARG A 96 22.25 6.59 -4.18
CA ARG A 96 23.64 6.50 -3.68
C ARG A 96 24.44 5.38 -4.37
N ALA A 97 23.81 4.24 -4.64
CA ALA A 97 24.47 3.14 -5.34
C ALA A 97 24.77 3.52 -6.80
N GLU A 98 23.84 4.19 -7.47
CA GLU A 98 24.01 4.68 -8.84
C GLU A 98 25.10 5.75 -8.94
N GLU A 99 25.09 6.72 -8.03
CA GLU A 99 26.15 7.75 -7.94
C GLU A 99 27.52 7.12 -7.74
N LYS A 100 27.63 6.16 -6.80
CA LYS A 100 28.88 5.43 -6.55
C LYS A 100 29.33 4.63 -7.78
N LEU A 101 28.41 3.95 -8.47
CA LEU A 101 28.70 3.24 -9.72
C LEU A 101 29.23 4.18 -10.80
N ASN A 102 28.61 5.36 -10.95
CA ASN A 102 29.02 6.38 -11.91
C ASN A 102 30.39 6.99 -11.55
N ALA A 103 30.68 7.15 -10.27
CA ALA A 103 31.99 7.57 -9.79
C ALA A 103 33.07 6.52 -10.13
N ILE A 104 32.82 5.24 -9.87
CA ILE A 104 33.74 4.14 -10.23
C ILE A 104 34.01 4.15 -11.74
N LYS A 105 32.95 4.18 -12.57
CA LYS A 105 33.06 4.25 -14.04
C LYS A 105 33.88 5.47 -14.49
N SER A 106 33.69 6.61 -13.84
CA SER A 106 34.41 7.85 -14.15
C SER A 106 35.89 7.76 -13.83
N LEU A 107 36.27 7.19 -12.69
CA LEU A 107 37.67 6.97 -12.31
C LEU A 107 38.36 6.01 -13.29
N MET A 108 37.70 4.91 -13.64
CA MET A 108 38.21 3.94 -14.61
C MET A 108 38.46 4.60 -15.97
N LYS A 109 37.50 5.41 -16.47
CA LYS A 109 37.59 6.03 -17.79
C LYS A 109 38.56 7.21 -17.86
N LYS A 110 38.57 8.09 -16.85
CA LYS A 110 39.33 9.35 -16.89
C LYS A 110 40.74 9.20 -16.36
N LEU A 111 40.95 8.33 -15.38
CA LEU A 111 42.24 8.13 -14.71
C LEU A 111 42.89 6.79 -15.05
N ASN A 112 42.26 5.97 -15.93
CA ASN A 112 42.71 4.62 -16.29
C ASN A 112 42.89 3.69 -15.07
N PHE A 113 42.11 3.90 -14.01
CA PHE A 113 42.13 3.03 -12.84
C PHE A 113 41.54 1.67 -13.20
N THR A 114 42.10 0.61 -12.60
CA THR A 114 41.40 -0.69 -12.58
C THR A 114 40.12 -0.57 -11.73
N MET A 115 39.21 -1.52 -11.90
CA MET A 115 37.97 -1.56 -11.11
C MET A 115 38.26 -1.58 -9.60
N GLU A 116 39.26 -2.38 -9.19
CA GLU A 116 39.71 -2.49 -7.80
C GLU A 116 40.33 -1.17 -7.29
N GLN A 117 41.19 -0.53 -8.08
CA GLN A 117 41.77 0.78 -7.74
C GLN A 117 40.70 1.86 -7.58
N ALA A 118 39.69 1.88 -8.46
CA ALA A 118 38.59 2.82 -8.37
C ALA A 118 37.70 2.58 -7.13
N MET A 119 37.44 1.32 -6.78
CA MET A 119 36.68 0.97 -5.58
C MET A 119 37.45 1.30 -4.30
N ASN A 120 38.76 1.01 -4.25
CA ASN A 120 39.62 1.38 -3.12
C ASN A 120 39.75 2.90 -2.97
N ALA A 121 39.86 3.65 -4.07
CA ALA A 121 39.92 5.11 -4.04
C ALA A 121 38.62 5.78 -3.56
N LEU A 122 37.49 5.07 -3.65
CA LEU A 122 36.18 5.52 -3.16
C LEU A 122 35.80 4.90 -1.81
N ASP A 123 36.76 4.25 -1.14
CA ASP A 123 36.58 3.55 0.13
C ASP A 123 35.34 2.62 0.11
N VAL A 124 35.15 1.88 -0.99
CA VAL A 124 34.06 0.91 -1.10
C VAL A 124 34.39 -0.30 -0.22
N PRO A 125 33.54 -0.62 0.79
CA PRO A 125 33.79 -1.76 1.68
C PRO A 125 33.90 -3.07 0.89
N GLU A 126 34.82 -3.95 1.29
CA GLU A 126 35.02 -5.27 0.64
C GLU A 126 33.71 -6.06 0.49
N SER A 127 32.82 -5.97 1.49
CA SER A 127 31.49 -6.61 1.47
C SER A 127 30.57 -6.12 0.35
N GLU A 128 30.80 -4.94 -0.21
CA GLU A 128 30.02 -4.38 -1.32
C GLU A 128 30.75 -4.48 -2.67
N GLN A 129 32.05 -4.78 -2.69
CA GLN A 129 32.84 -4.78 -3.92
C GLN A 129 32.34 -5.80 -4.94
N GLU A 130 31.95 -7.00 -4.50
CA GLU A 130 31.40 -8.02 -5.40
C GLU A 130 30.09 -7.54 -6.05
N ARG A 131 29.24 -6.83 -5.31
CA ARG A 131 27.99 -6.27 -5.83
C ARG A 131 28.27 -5.25 -6.94
N TYR A 132 29.17 -4.30 -6.71
CA TYR A 132 29.51 -3.29 -7.73
C TYR A 132 30.25 -3.92 -8.92
N ALA A 133 31.10 -4.92 -8.71
CA ALA A 133 31.77 -5.63 -9.80
C ALA A 133 30.75 -6.33 -10.74
N ARG A 134 29.72 -6.97 -10.18
CA ARG A 134 28.63 -7.56 -10.97
C ARG A 134 27.87 -6.51 -11.77
N LEU A 135 27.54 -5.36 -11.17
CA LEU A 135 26.83 -4.25 -11.82
C LEU A 135 27.65 -3.54 -12.91
N LEU A 136 28.98 -3.59 -12.83
CA LEU A 136 29.89 -2.99 -13.81
C LEU A 136 30.15 -3.89 -15.03
N ASN A 137 30.00 -5.21 -14.86
CA ASN A 137 30.20 -6.20 -15.92
C ASN A 137 28.90 -6.53 -16.69
N GLN A 138 27.81 -5.83 -16.39
CA GLN A 138 26.52 -5.93 -17.07
C GLN A 138 26.40 -4.84 -18.15
#